data_AF-A0A6H5GJP4-F1
#
_entry.id   AF-A0A6H5GJP4-F1
#
_cell.length_a   1.000
_cell.length_b   1.000
_cell.length_c   1.000
_cell.angle_alpha   90.00
_cell.angle_beta   90.00
_cell.angle_gamma   90.00
#
_symmetry.space_group_name_H-M   'P 1'
#
loop_
_entity.id
_entity.type
_entity.pdbx_description
1 polymer ?
#
loop_
_entity_poly.entity_id
_entity_poly.type
_entity_poly.pdbx_seq_one_letter_code
_entity_poly.pdbx_strand_id
1 'polypeptide(L)'
;MQRKSELDAMLADSQRYEAKRQEVDAWLSRMEGRLARMAPVANTADVLEAQIKEQKSFHAELHQYKAQIDIFSQLTQRLIAVYQQDDTTKVKKTTELINQRYNDLNTSDHARWLWFRMGTYVNTAVNYTQDTLYASCESSLNLCVLNGGPVGGDDEPTWNFDEVPQGAVICIVSSYRT
;
A
#
# COMPACT_ATOMS: atom_id res chain seq x y z
N MET A 1 3.38 -56.76 15.17
CA MET A 1 3.84 -55.42 15.59
C MET A 1 3.58 -54.32 14.56
N GLN A 2 3.44 -54.67 13.27
CA GLN A 2 3.33 -53.72 12.15
C GLN A 2 2.16 -52.72 12.22
N ARG A 3 0.94 -53.18 12.60
CA ARG A 3 -0.21 -52.28 12.77
C ARG A 3 -0.05 -51.23 13.86
N LYS A 4 0.68 -51.56 14.94
CA LYS A 4 0.87 -50.62 16.06
C LYS A 4 1.81 -49.49 15.64
N SER A 5 2.92 -49.80 14.98
CA SER A 5 3.83 -48.79 14.43
C SER A 5 3.19 -47.90 13.37
N GLU A 6 2.28 -48.45 12.55
CA GLU A 6 1.53 -47.67 11.55
C GLU A 6 0.56 -46.68 12.21
N LEU A 7 -0.16 -47.10 13.25
CA LEU A 7 -1.06 -46.23 14.02
C LEU A 7 -0.29 -45.15 14.80
N ASP A 8 0.86 -45.49 15.38
CA ASP A 8 1.73 -44.53 16.07
C ASP A 8 2.28 -43.48 15.09
N ALA A 9 2.64 -43.89 13.87
CA ALA A 9 3.06 -42.98 12.79
C ALA A 9 1.90 -42.07 12.32
N MET A 10 0.69 -42.62 12.15
CA MET A 10 -0.54 -41.85 11.88
C MET A 10 -0.77 -40.74 12.88
N LEU A 11 -0.70 -41.10 14.16
CA LEU A 11 -0.97 -40.15 15.23
C LEU A 11 0.07 -39.02 15.22
N ALA A 12 1.35 -39.36 15.04
CA ALA A 12 2.43 -38.38 14.97
C ALA A 12 2.28 -37.43 13.77
N ASP A 13 1.97 -37.95 12.59
CA ASP A 13 1.77 -37.13 11.38
C ASP A 13 0.53 -36.23 11.50
N SER A 14 -0.57 -36.75 12.05
CA SER A 14 -1.78 -35.98 12.32
C SER A 14 -1.54 -34.85 13.33
N GLN A 15 -0.84 -35.13 14.43
CA GLN A 15 -0.47 -34.12 15.43
C GLN A 15 0.44 -33.04 14.85
N ARG A 16 1.42 -33.43 14.03
CA ARG A 16 2.34 -32.48 13.39
C ARG A 16 1.61 -31.55 12.43
N TYR A 17 0.68 -32.09 11.64
CA TYR A 17 -0.17 -31.28 10.77
C TYR A 17 -1.05 -30.33 11.58
N GLU A 18 -1.71 -30.82 12.61
CA GLU A 18 -2.63 -30.01 13.42
C GLU A 18 -1.90 -28.88 14.15
N ALA A 19 -0.72 -29.15 14.72
CA ALA A 19 0.12 -28.12 15.31
C ALA A 19 0.53 -27.05 14.28
N LYS A 20 0.94 -27.47 13.07
CA LYS A 20 1.32 -26.51 12.03
C LYS A 20 0.13 -25.72 11.50
N ARG A 21 -1.03 -26.36 11.38
CA ARG A 21 -2.30 -25.73 11.00
C ARG A 21 -2.66 -24.60 11.96
N GLN A 22 -2.60 -24.86 13.27
CA GLN A 22 -2.90 -23.86 14.31
C GLN A 22 -1.90 -22.70 14.29
N GLU A 23 -0.61 -22.98 14.08
CA GLU A 23 0.42 -21.94 13.95
C GLU A 23 0.15 -21.01 12.76
N VAL A 24 -0.15 -21.59 11.59
CA VAL A 24 -0.44 -20.84 10.36
C VAL A 24 -1.74 -20.04 10.51
N ASP A 25 -2.77 -20.64 11.10
CA ASP A 25 -4.07 -19.98 11.33
C ASP A 25 -3.96 -18.79 12.29
N ALA A 26 -3.18 -18.95 13.37
CA ALA A 26 -2.89 -17.86 14.31
C ALA A 26 -2.09 -16.74 13.63
N TRP A 27 -1.13 -17.08 12.76
CA TRP A 27 -0.39 -16.07 11.99
C TRP A 27 -1.30 -15.34 11.00
N LEU A 28 -2.12 -16.06 10.22
CA LEU A 28 -3.07 -15.45 9.28
C LEU A 28 -4.00 -14.47 9.98
N SER A 29 -4.59 -14.88 11.10
CA SER A 29 -5.53 -14.04 11.86
C SER A 29 -4.86 -12.76 12.38
N ARG A 30 -3.58 -12.83 12.79
CA ARG A 30 -2.80 -11.65 13.17
C ARG A 30 -2.54 -10.72 11.98
N MET A 31 -2.18 -11.29 10.83
CA MET A 31 -1.88 -10.50 9.62
C MET A 31 -3.13 -9.83 9.06
N GLU A 32 -4.26 -10.54 9.02
CA GLU A 32 -5.56 -9.99 8.65
C GLU A 32 -5.98 -8.85 9.60
N GLY A 33 -5.79 -9.03 10.91
CA GLY A 33 -6.06 -7.99 11.89
C GLY A 33 -5.15 -6.76 11.75
N ARG A 34 -3.90 -6.95 11.33
CA ARG A 34 -3.00 -5.83 10.99
C ARG A 34 -3.47 -5.10 9.74
N LEU A 35 -3.79 -5.84 8.67
CA LEU A 35 -4.29 -5.26 7.43
C LEU A 35 -5.58 -4.46 7.66
N ALA A 36 -6.49 -4.96 8.49
CA ALA A 36 -7.74 -4.26 8.83
C ALA A 36 -7.51 -2.95 9.61
N ARG A 37 -6.41 -2.85 10.37
CA ARG A 37 -6.02 -1.64 11.10
C ARG A 37 -5.22 -0.64 10.25
N MET A 38 -4.63 -1.09 9.15
CA MET A 38 -3.90 -0.21 8.25
C MET A 38 -4.87 0.78 7.60
N ALA A 39 -4.75 2.05 7.96
CA ALA A 39 -5.58 3.12 7.42
C ALA A 39 -5.45 3.24 5.89
N PRO A 40 -6.44 3.86 5.20
CA PRO A 40 -6.30 4.25 3.80
C PRO A 40 -5.04 5.10 3.58
N VAL A 41 -4.48 5.05 2.37
CA VAL A 41 -3.27 5.85 2.03
C VAL A 41 -3.57 7.34 2.26
N ALA A 42 -2.79 7.98 3.11
CA ALA A 42 -2.97 9.38 3.48
C ALA A 42 -2.29 10.33 2.47
N ASN A 43 -2.75 11.58 2.41
CA ASN A 43 -2.30 12.58 1.43
C ASN A 43 -1.18 13.50 1.93
N THR A 44 -0.80 13.44 3.21
CA THR A 44 0.31 14.26 3.75
C THR A 44 1.63 13.48 3.71
N ALA A 45 2.72 14.16 3.36
CA ALA A 45 4.01 13.53 3.08
C ALA A 45 4.64 12.80 4.28
N ASP A 46 4.46 13.35 5.49
CA ASP A 46 4.91 12.81 6.76
C ASP A 46 4.20 11.49 7.13
N VAL A 47 2.88 11.45 6.94
CA VAL A 47 2.06 10.26 7.18
C VAL A 47 2.32 9.20 6.12
N LEU A 48 2.53 9.61 4.86
CA LEU A 48 2.83 8.71 3.75
C LEU A 48 4.13 7.93 3.98
N GLU A 49 5.19 8.58 4.48
CA GLU A 49 6.46 7.92 4.75
C GLU A 49 6.35 6.87 5.87
N ALA A 50 5.61 7.19 6.94
CA ALA A 50 5.31 6.26 8.01
C ALA A 50 4.50 5.05 7.51
N GLN A 51 3.48 5.28 6.69
CA GLN A 51 2.67 4.23 6.07
C GLN A 51 3.47 3.34 5.12
N ILE A 52 4.38 3.90 4.32
CA ILE A 52 5.28 3.13 3.45
C ILE A 52 6.20 2.23 4.28
N LYS A 53 6.75 2.74 5.38
CA LYS A 53 7.61 1.94 6.28
C LYS A 53 6.84 0.77 6.91
N GLU A 54 5.61 1.03 7.37
CA GLU A 54 4.73 -0.02 7.90
C GLU A 54 4.41 -1.07 6.82
N GLN A 55 4.13 -0.63 5.59
CA GLN A 55 3.89 -1.53 4.46
C GLN A 55 5.11 -2.39 4.11
N LYS A 56 6.32 -1.82 4.11
CA LYS A 56 7.57 -2.58 3.91
C LYS A 56 7.73 -3.69 4.94
N SER A 57 7.46 -3.38 6.21
CA SER A 57 7.53 -4.37 7.28
C SER A 57 6.48 -5.47 7.10
N PHE A 58 5.25 -5.11 6.75
CA PHE A 58 4.18 -6.07 6.48
C PHE A 58 4.51 -7.00 5.31
N HIS A 59 4.96 -6.42 4.19
CA HIS A 59 5.39 -7.16 3.00
C HIS A 59 6.56 -8.12 3.30
N ALA A 60 7.57 -7.66 4.04
CA ALA A 60 8.72 -8.49 4.40
C ALA A 60 8.29 -9.70 5.26
N GLU A 61 7.39 -9.50 6.22
CA GLU A 61 6.88 -10.58 7.07
C GLU A 61 6.02 -11.58 6.28
N LEU A 62 5.15 -11.10 5.38
CA LEU A 62 4.41 -11.97 4.44
C LEU A 62 5.37 -12.84 3.61
N HIS A 63 6.40 -12.22 3.03
CA HIS A 63 7.40 -12.93 2.22
C HIS A 63 8.17 -13.98 3.01
N GLN A 64 8.59 -13.68 4.24
CA GLN A 64 9.29 -14.65 5.08
C GLN A 64 8.39 -15.83 5.47
N TYR A 65 7.10 -15.56 5.71
CA TYR A 65 6.16 -16.60 6.12
C TYR A 65 5.74 -17.52 4.97
N LYS A 66 5.99 -17.15 3.70
CA LYS A 66 5.75 -18.01 2.54
C LYS A 66 6.37 -19.40 2.69
N ALA A 67 7.59 -19.49 3.22
CA ALA A 67 8.25 -20.77 3.45
C ALA A 67 7.46 -21.67 4.41
N GLN A 68 6.79 -21.10 5.41
CA GLN A 68 5.97 -21.85 6.37
C GLN A 68 4.67 -22.36 5.73
N ILE A 69 4.07 -21.59 4.82
CA ILE A 69 2.93 -22.04 3.99
C ILE A 69 3.34 -23.19 3.08
N ASP A 70 4.52 -23.12 2.47
CA ASP A 70 5.04 -24.17 1.59
C ASP A 70 5.33 -25.47 2.39
N ILE A 71 5.82 -25.38 3.63
CA ILE A 71 5.98 -26.52 4.55
C ILE A 71 4.62 -27.12 4.92
N PHE A 72 3.63 -26.28 5.25
CA PHE A 72 2.28 -26.73 5.58
C PHE A 72 1.61 -27.45 4.40
N SER A 73 1.79 -26.94 3.18
CA SER A 73 1.31 -27.58 1.95
C SER A 73 1.95 -28.96 1.74
N GLN A 74 3.28 -29.07 1.94
CA GLN A 74 3.99 -30.35 1.86
C GLN A 74 3.50 -31.37 2.90
N LEU A 75 3.26 -30.94 4.15
CA LEU A 75 2.68 -31.80 5.19
C LEU A 75 1.28 -32.30 4.80
N THR A 76 0.47 -31.42 4.22
CA THR A 76 -0.86 -31.76 3.71
C THR A 76 -0.76 -32.82 2.60
N GLN A 77 0.11 -32.61 1.61
CA GLN A 77 0.30 -33.53 0.49
C GLN A 77 0.79 -34.90 0.96
N ARG A 78 1.73 -34.94 1.92
CA ARG A 78 2.18 -36.20 2.53
C ARG A 78 1.02 -36.92 3.20
N LEU A 79 0.21 -36.24 4.02
CA LEU A 79 -0.96 -36.85 4.66
C LEU A 79 -1.94 -37.44 3.65
N ILE A 80 -2.24 -36.69 2.58
CA ILE A 80 -3.14 -37.17 1.51
C ILE A 80 -2.55 -38.41 0.82
N ALA A 81 -1.24 -38.43 0.58
CA ALA A 81 -0.57 -39.52 -0.11
C ALA A 81 -0.43 -40.79 0.74
N VAL A 82 -0.19 -40.65 2.05
CA VAL A 82 -0.02 -41.79 2.97
C VAL A 82 -1.37 -42.37 3.39
N TYR A 83 -2.41 -41.53 3.56
CA TYR A 83 -3.73 -41.92 4.06
C TYR A 83 -4.82 -41.85 2.98
N GLN A 84 -4.53 -42.36 1.79
CA GLN A 84 -5.45 -42.33 0.64
C GLN A 84 -6.75 -43.12 0.88
N GLN A 85 -6.73 -44.09 1.80
CA GLN A 85 -7.91 -44.90 2.15
C GLN A 85 -8.81 -44.23 3.20
N ASP A 86 -8.33 -43.17 3.87
CA ASP A 86 -9.09 -42.40 4.84
C ASP A 86 -9.75 -41.16 4.19
N ASP A 87 -10.80 -40.63 4.82
CA ASP A 87 -11.42 -39.39 4.37
C ASP A 87 -10.51 -38.17 4.61
N THR A 88 -9.77 -37.80 3.56
CA THR A 88 -8.86 -36.65 3.54
C THR A 88 -9.55 -35.35 3.12
N THR A 89 -10.88 -35.36 2.91
CA THR A 89 -11.63 -34.19 2.40
C THR A 89 -11.51 -32.98 3.31
N LYS A 90 -11.55 -33.20 4.63
CA LYS A 90 -11.43 -32.11 5.63
C LYS A 90 -10.06 -31.44 5.57
N VAL A 91 -8.99 -32.23 5.44
CA VAL A 91 -7.61 -31.76 5.34
C VAL A 91 -7.43 -30.93 4.07
N LYS A 92 -7.94 -31.42 2.93
CA LYS A 92 -7.91 -30.69 1.64
C LYS A 92 -8.61 -29.33 1.74
N LYS A 93 -9.88 -29.32 2.18
CA LYS A 93 -10.67 -28.08 2.33
C LYS A 93 -10.00 -27.07 3.26
N THR A 94 -9.43 -27.54 4.36
CA THR A 94 -8.77 -26.66 5.32
C THR A 94 -7.50 -26.05 4.73
N THR A 95 -6.72 -26.83 3.98
CA THR A 95 -5.53 -26.34 3.30
C THR A 95 -5.86 -25.37 2.16
N GLU A 96 -6.91 -25.64 1.39
CA GLU A 96 -7.43 -24.72 0.37
C GLU A 96 -7.83 -23.37 0.98
N LEU A 97 -8.56 -23.38 2.10
CA LEU A 97 -8.96 -22.18 2.82
C LEU A 97 -7.75 -21.36 3.31
N ILE A 98 -6.76 -22.03 3.91
CA ILE A 98 -5.52 -21.38 4.37
C ILE A 98 -4.76 -20.73 3.21
N ASN A 99 -4.64 -21.44 2.09
CA ASN A 99 -3.98 -20.91 0.89
C ASN A 99 -4.75 -19.73 0.30
N GLN A 100 -6.08 -19.79 0.30
CA GLN A 100 -6.92 -18.69 -0.18
C GLN A 100 -6.71 -17.44 0.67
N ARG A 101 -6.80 -17.55 2.01
CA ARG A 101 -6.56 -16.42 2.93
C ARG A 101 -5.18 -15.80 2.75
N TYR A 102 -4.15 -16.64 2.59
CA TYR A 102 -2.80 -16.17 2.28
C TYR A 102 -2.73 -15.41 0.95
N ASN A 103 -3.38 -15.90 -0.10
CA ASN A 103 -3.42 -15.23 -1.40
C ASN A 103 -4.19 -13.91 -1.35
N ASP A 104 -5.26 -13.83 -0.56
CA ASP A 104 -6.03 -12.59 -0.37
C ASP A 104 -5.16 -11.53 0.31
N LEU A 105 -4.40 -11.91 1.35
CA LEU A 105 -3.41 -11.04 1.99
C LEU A 105 -2.35 -10.57 0.98
N ASN A 106 -1.82 -11.47 0.15
CA ASN A 106 -0.81 -11.13 -0.84
C ASN A 106 -1.34 -10.18 -1.93
N THR A 107 -2.59 -10.39 -2.37
CA THR A 107 -3.28 -9.50 -3.30
C THR A 107 -3.47 -8.11 -2.70
N SER A 108 -3.90 -8.05 -1.43
CA SER A 108 -4.13 -6.79 -0.73
C SER A 108 -2.84 -6.00 -0.50
N ASP A 109 -1.75 -6.67 -0.16
CA ASP A 109 -0.42 -6.09 -0.05
C ASP A 109 0.01 -5.50 -1.40
N HIS A 110 -0.10 -6.27 -2.47
CA HIS A 110 0.26 -5.81 -3.82
C HIS A 110 -0.60 -4.62 -4.28
N ALA A 111 -1.92 -4.67 -4.05
CA ALA A 111 -2.83 -3.58 -4.39
C ALA A 111 -2.46 -2.30 -3.64
N ARG A 112 -2.17 -2.40 -2.34
CA ARG A 112 -1.74 -1.26 -1.52
C ARG A 112 -0.39 -0.70 -1.99
N TRP A 113 0.55 -1.54 -2.40
CA TRP A 113 1.80 -1.11 -3.04
C TRP A 113 1.58 -0.32 -4.32
N LEU A 114 0.65 -0.77 -5.18
CA LEU A 114 0.29 -0.03 -6.39
C LEU A 114 -0.30 1.34 -6.04
N TRP A 115 -1.13 1.44 -5.00
CA TRP A 115 -1.65 2.71 -4.51
C TRP A 115 -0.55 3.66 -4.01
N PHE A 116 0.43 3.17 -3.24
CA PHE A 116 1.57 4.01 -2.83
C PHE A 116 2.37 4.50 -4.04
N ARG A 117 2.63 3.62 -5.02
CA ARG A 117 3.34 4.01 -6.24
C ARG A 117 2.56 5.08 -7.03
N MET A 118 1.25 4.91 -7.22
CA MET A 118 0.44 5.93 -7.90
C MET A 118 0.38 7.24 -7.10
N GLY A 119 0.24 7.17 -5.77
CA GLY A 119 0.20 8.34 -4.90
C GLY A 119 1.49 9.17 -4.93
N THR A 120 2.67 8.53 -4.93
CA THR A 120 3.95 9.25 -5.04
C THR A 120 4.12 9.89 -6.42
N TYR A 121 3.70 9.23 -7.51
CA TYR A 121 3.73 9.80 -8.85
C TYR A 121 2.84 11.05 -8.97
N VAL A 122 1.60 10.99 -8.49
CA VAL A 122 0.67 12.13 -8.51
C VAL A 122 1.18 13.27 -7.64
N ASN A 123 1.67 12.98 -6.43
CA ASN A 123 2.21 14.00 -5.53
C ASN A 123 3.44 14.69 -6.15
N THR A 124 4.36 13.93 -6.74
CA THR A 124 5.53 14.49 -7.43
C THR A 124 5.12 15.36 -8.63
N ALA A 125 4.13 14.91 -9.41
CA ALA A 125 3.60 15.68 -10.53
C ALA A 125 2.94 16.98 -10.08
N VAL A 126 2.13 16.93 -9.00
CA VAL A 126 1.48 18.12 -8.42
C VAL A 126 2.53 19.10 -7.88
N ASN A 127 3.52 18.63 -7.13
CA ASN A 127 4.59 19.49 -6.62
C ASN A 127 5.40 20.12 -7.76
N TYR A 128 5.74 19.36 -8.80
CA TYR A 128 6.41 19.91 -9.98
C TYR A 128 5.55 20.99 -10.67
N THR A 129 4.24 20.78 -10.82
CA THR A 129 3.34 21.80 -11.37
C THR A 129 3.23 23.02 -10.45
N GLN A 130 3.24 22.83 -9.14
CA GLN A 130 3.15 23.94 -8.18
C GLN A 130 4.44 24.76 -8.13
N ASP A 131 5.61 24.10 -8.13
CA ASP A 131 6.92 24.76 -8.17
C ASP A 131 7.11 25.54 -9.47
N THR A 132 6.69 24.97 -10.61
CA THR A 132 6.76 25.68 -11.90
C THR A 132 5.81 26.87 -11.98
N LEU A 133 4.59 26.75 -11.44
CA LEU A 133 3.66 27.87 -11.31
C LEU A 133 4.23 28.95 -10.38
N TYR A 134 4.79 28.57 -9.24
CA TYR A 134 5.38 29.50 -8.27
C TYR A 134 6.56 30.27 -8.87
N ALA A 135 7.49 29.57 -9.55
CA ALA A 135 8.62 30.19 -10.23
C ALA A 135 8.19 31.12 -11.38
N SER A 136 7.12 30.78 -12.10
CA SER A 136 6.54 31.62 -13.16
C SER A 136 5.90 32.89 -12.58
N CYS A 137 5.17 32.77 -11.47
CA CYS A 137 4.60 33.92 -10.75
C CYS A 137 5.70 34.85 -10.22
N GLU A 138 6.74 34.31 -9.60
CA GLU A 138 7.86 35.07 -9.04
C GLU A 138 8.66 35.83 -10.11
N SER A 139 8.88 35.19 -11.27
CA SER A 139 9.52 35.83 -12.42
C SER A 139 8.67 36.99 -12.97
N SER A 140 7.35 36.82 -13.01
CA SER A 140 6.42 37.86 -13.47
C SER A 140 6.36 39.04 -12.49
N LEU A 141 6.33 38.77 -11.18
CA LEU A 141 6.41 39.77 -10.11
C LEU A 141 7.71 40.58 -10.19
N ASN A 142 8.86 39.93 -10.35
CA ASN A 142 10.15 40.60 -10.48
C ASN A 142 10.23 41.47 -11.74
N LEU A 143 9.64 41.04 -12.86
CA LEU A 143 9.56 41.85 -14.07
C LEU A 143 8.71 43.13 -13.85
N CYS A 144 7.59 43.03 -13.14
CA CYS A 144 6.76 44.18 -12.78
C CYS A 144 7.51 45.17 -11.86
N VAL A 145 8.29 44.66 -10.91
CA VAL A 145 9.10 45.51 -10.01
C VAL A 145 10.23 46.21 -10.76
N LEU A 146 10.90 45.52 -11.69
CA LEU A 146 12.02 46.07 -12.47
C LEU A 146 11.60 47.09 -13.54
N ASN A 147 10.39 46.98 -14.08
CA ASN A 147 9.85 47.95 -15.04
C ASN A 147 9.19 49.17 -14.38
N GLY A 148 9.34 49.33 -13.06
CA GLY A 148 8.80 50.46 -12.30
C GLY A 148 7.33 50.27 -11.98
N GLY A 149 7.06 49.77 -10.76
CA GLY A 149 5.71 49.87 -10.17
C GLY A 149 5.24 51.33 -10.11
N PRO A 150 3.91 51.58 -9.97
CA PRO A 150 3.36 52.91 -10.07
C PRO A 150 4.02 53.83 -9.04
N VAL A 151 4.70 54.86 -9.54
CA VAL A 151 5.31 55.90 -8.72
C VAL A 151 4.16 56.74 -8.16
N GLY A 152 3.99 56.72 -6.84
CA GLY A 152 2.94 57.47 -6.15
C GLY A 152 2.98 58.95 -6.52
N GLY A 153 1.93 59.39 -7.21
CA GLY A 153 1.42 60.75 -7.27
C GLY A 153 -0.10 60.64 -7.15
N ASP A 154 -0.74 61.61 -6.52
CA ASP A 154 -2.10 61.54 -5.93
C ASP A 154 -3.28 61.33 -6.92
N ASP A 155 -3.05 60.77 -8.11
CA ASP A 155 -4.08 60.35 -9.06
C ASP A 155 -4.25 58.83 -9.01
N GLU A 156 -5.51 58.41 -8.77
CA GLU A 156 -5.97 57.03 -8.70
C GLU A 156 -5.43 56.18 -9.87
N PRO A 157 -4.79 55.02 -9.63
CA PRO A 157 -4.16 54.25 -10.71
C PRO A 157 -5.24 53.58 -11.56
N THR A 158 -5.52 54.15 -12.73
CA THR A 158 -6.35 53.49 -13.75
C THR A 158 -5.54 52.37 -14.40
N TRP A 159 -5.77 51.13 -13.97
CA TRP A 159 -5.20 49.95 -14.61
C TRP A 159 -5.78 49.80 -16.03
N ASN A 160 -4.97 50.04 -17.05
CA ASN A 160 -5.37 49.78 -18.43
C ASN A 160 -5.25 48.28 -18.71
N PHE A 161 -6.38 47.58 -18.69
CA PHE A 161 -6.45 46.11 -18.81
C PHE A 161 -5.93 45.57 -20.16
N ASP A 162 -5.80 46.42 -21.18
CA ASP A 162 -5.36 46.02 -22.51
C ASP A 162 -3.83 45.82 -22.64
N GLU A 163 -3.03 46.27 -21.66
CA GLU A 163 -1.57 46.10 -21.67
C GLU A 163 -1.07 44.98 -20.75
N VAL A 164 -1.97 44.26 -20.06
CA VAL A 164 -1.59 43.14 -19.20
C VAL A 164 -1.35 41.91 -20.09
N PRO A 165 -0.13 41.36 -20.14
CA PRO A 165 0.12 40.12 -20.87
C PRO A 165 -0.79 39.04 -20.28
N GLN A 166 -1.47 38.26 -21.12
CA GLN A 166 -2.54 37.33 -20.73
C GLN A 166 -2.16 36.38 -19.58
N GLY A 167 -0.86 36.13 -19.34
CA GLY A 167 -0.35 35.37 -18.20
C GLY A 167 -0.49 36.04 -16.83
N ALA A 168 -0.50 37.38 -16.75
CA ALA A 168 -0.63 38.12 -15.49
C ALA A 168 -2.09 38.23 -15.00
N VAL A 169 -3.07 38.20 -15.91
CA VAL A 169 -4.51 38.18 -15.57
C VAL A 169 -4.88 36.90 -14.81
N ILE A 170 -4.25 35.77 -15.16
CA ILE A 170 -4.47 34.47 -14.50
C ILE A 170 -4.01 34.52 -13.03
N CYS A 171 -2.93 35.26 -12.72
CA CYS A 171 -2.41 35.37 -11.35
C CYS A 171 -3.34 36.17 -10.43
N ILE A 172 -3.98 37.23 -10.94
CA ILE A 172 -4.89 38.07 -10.14
C ILE A 172 -6.21 37.34 -9.85
N VAL A 173 -6.76 36.60 -10.83
CA VAL A 173 -8.04 35.88 -10.66
C VAL A 173 -7.92 34.70 -9.69
N SER A 174 -6.74 34.07 -9.59
CA SER A 174 -6.51 32.95 -8.66
C SER A 174 -6.32 33.39 -7.20
N SER A 175 -5.93 34.65 -6.95
CA SER A 175 -5.72 35.18 -5.59
C SER A 175 -7.01 35.63 -4.89
N TYR A 176 -8.10 35.86 -5.64
CA TYR A 176 -9.41 36.28 -5.10
C TYR A 176 -10.42 35.12 -4.94
N ARG A 177 -9.99 33.86 -5.09
CA ARG A 177 -10.83 32.66 -4.87
C ARG A 177 -10.31 31.79 -3.73
N THR A 178 -10.14 32.41 -2.57
CA THR A 178 -10.14 31.82 -1.22
C THR A 178 -10.93 32.75 -0.32
#